data_AF-A0A662P876-F1
#
_entry.id   AF-A0A662P876-F1
#
_cell.length_a   1.000
_cell.length_b   1.000
_cell.length_c   1.000
_cell.angle_alpha   90.00
_cell.angle_beta   90.00
_cell.angle_gamma   90.00
#
_symmetry.space_group_name_H-M   'P 1'
#
loop_
_entity.id
_entity.type
_entity.pdbx_description
1 polymer ?
#
loop_
_entity_poly.entity_id
_entity_poly.type
_entity_poly.pdbx_seq_one_letter_code
_entity_poly.pdbx_strand_id
1 'polypeptide(L)'
;MKDHISAIRQDYERQLATLKQAKESEEEARALAERDFVRLTTEVMEAKATFEGRSPAEAARTVEDIMGSHLWKALSEQVKSYLTTAEQIYTVLLTEGEERPDYSLVGMELCKALEAEINRILVEPFCRYLNGNKGEFLKINQTGENRGRPSYFTYLAMVVDRKNFPEVTSLTLGQYHFILKRTLEGEYALKEYSNFLDEVCSASNVTIGSSFLKKLETVTKKYRNTIAHQSAMNREEFDHMRKLIFGGEEALLNSMISTHKSS
;
A
#
# COMPACT_ATOMS: atom_id res chain seq x y z
N MET A 1 19.65 35.67 39.66
CA MET A 1 19.13 34.31 39.95
C MET A 1 17.63 34.17 39.67
N LYS A 2 16.77 35.13 40.09
CA LYS A 2 15.34 35.15 39.73
C LYS A 2 15.07 35.30 38.22
N ASP A 3 15.85 36.12 37.52
CA ASP A 3 15.63 36.37 36.07
C ASP A 3 15.98 35.17 35.18
N HIS A 4 16.97 34.38 35.59
CA HIS A 4 17.38 33.19 34.85
C HIS A 4 16.34 32.06 34.94
N ILE A 5 15.72 31.90 36.12
CA ILE A 5 14.62 30.94 36.33
C ILE A 5 13.36 31.35 35.54
N SER A 6 13.09 32.66 35.45
CA SER A 6 11.99 33.19 34.64
C SER A 6 12.17 32.92 33.14
N ALA A 7 13.38 33.14 32.62
CA ALA A 7 13.70 32.88 31.22
C ALA A 7 13.61 31.38 30.86
N ILE A 8 14.08 30.50 31.74
CA ILE A 8 13.96 29.05 31.57
C ILE A 8 12.49 28.63 31.55
N ARG A 9 11.65 29.23 32.41
CA ARG A 9 10.22 28.91 32.48
C ARG A 9 9.46 29.34 31.24
N GLN A 10 9.76 30.51 30.69
CA GLN A 10 9.18 30.99 29.43
C GLN A 10 9.60 30.14 28.22
N ASP A 11 10.85 29.69 28.17
CA ASP A 11 11.33 28.82 27.10
C ASP A 11 10.64 27.44 27.17
N TYR A 12 10.47 26.91 28.38
CA TYR A 12 9.76 25.65 28.61
C TYR A 12 8.27 25.73 28.23
N GLU A 13 7.61 26.84 28.55
CA GLU A 13 6.22 27.10 28.17
C GLU A 13 6.05 27.22 26.65
N ARG A 14 7.01 27.83 25.94
CA ARG A 14 7.02 27.85 24.47
C ARG A 14 7.17 26.45 23.88
N GLN A 15 8.13 25.66 24.37
CA GLN A 15 8.34 24.30 23.87
C GLN A 15 7.11 23.41 24.09
N LEU A 16 6.44 23.54 25.24
CA LEU A 16 5.18 22.86 25.52
C LEU A 16 4.04 23.29 24.58
N ALA A 17 3.97 24.58 24.23
CA ALA A 17 2.98 25.07 23.27
C ALA A 17 3.23 24.49 21.87
N THR A 18 4.49 24.48 21.41
CA THR A 18 4.87 23.90 20.11
C THR A 18 4.58 22.40 20.05
N LEU A 19 4.85 21.65 21.12
CA LEU A 19 4.55 20.21 21.19
C LEU A 19 3.05 19.91 21.20
N LYS A 20 2.24 20.73 21.87
CA LYS A 20 0.77 20.59 21.84
C LYS A 20 0.23 20.84 20.44
N GLN A 21 0.70 21.89 19.79
CA GLN A 21 0.27 22.26 18.43
C GLN A 21 0.66 21.19 17.40
N ALA A 22 1.85 20.58 17.53
CA ALA A 22 2.27 19.46 16.70
C ALA A 22 1.39 18.21 16.92
N LYS A 23 1.01 17.92 18.17
CA LYS A 23 0.14 16.79 18.51
C LYS A 23 -1.29 16.97 18.00
N GLU A 24 -1.83 18.19 18.10
CA GLU A 24 -3.15 18.54 17.57
C GLU A 24 -3.18 18.41 16.05
N SER A 25 -2.13 18.87 15.35
CA SER A 25 -2.01 18.70 13.89
C SER A 25 -1.93 17.23 13.46
N GLU A 26 -1.26 16.38 14.24
CA GLU A 26 -1.17 14.94 13.97
C GLU A 26 -2.51 14.21 14.23
N GLU A 27 -3.25 14.60 15.27
CA GLU A 27 -4.59 14.10 15.56
C GLU A 27 -5.62 14.54 14.50
N GLU A 28 -5.54 15.78 14.01
CA GLU A 28 -6.37 16.29 12.91
C GLU A 28 -6.08 15.56 11.59
N ALA A 29 -4.81 15.33 11.25
CA ALA A 29 -4.43 14.57 10.06
C ALA A 29 -4.94 13.12 10.11
N ARG A 30 -4.89 12.50 11.30
CA ARG A 30 -5.40 11.14 11.52
C ARG A 30 -6.93 11.10 11.41
N ALA A 31 -7.64 12.06 11.99
CA ALA A 31 -9.10 12.15 11.91
C ALA A 31 -9.57 12.42 10.47
N LEU A 32 -8.83 13.22 9.71
CA LEU A 32 -9.09 13.46 8.28
C LEU A 32 -8.92 12.17 7.47
N ALA A 33 -7.83 11.44 7.68
CA ALA A 33 -7.58 10.16 7.00
C ALA A 33 -8.63 9.08 7.35
N GLU A 34 -9.08 9.01 8.61
CA GLU A 34 -10.17 8.12 9.04
C GLU A 34 -11.50 8.51 8.37
N ARG A 35 -11.80 9.81 8.31
CA ARG A 35 -13.01 10.31 7.66
C ARG A 35 -13.00 10.06 6.14
N ASP A 36 -11.84 10.21 5.51
CA ASP A 36 -11.65 9.91 4.08
C ASP A 36 -11.78 8.41 3.80
N PHE A 37 -11.24 7.56 4.67
CA PHE A 37 -11.40 6.11 4.58
C PHE A 37 -12.87 5.69 4.75
N VAL A 38 -13.57 6.24 5.74
CA VAL A 38 -15.00 5.96 5.96
C VAL A 38 -15.82 6.44 4.77
N ARG A 39 -15.58 7.65 4.24
CA ARG A 39 -16.30 8.16 3.06
C ARG A 39 -16.09 7.26 1.84
N LEU A 40 -14.84 6.93 1.50
CA LEU A 40 -14.52 6.04 0.37
C LEU A 40 -15.11 4.64 0.55
N THR A 41 -15.13 4.11 1.78
CA THR A 41 -15.70 2.79 2.06
C THR A 41 -17.23 2.82 1.97
N THR A 42 -17.87 3.89 2.43
CA THR A 42 -19.31 4.12 2.31
C THR A 42 -19.72 4.31 0.85
N GLU A 43 -19.01 5.12 0.07
CA GLU A 43 -19.25 5.29 -1.37
C GLU A 43 -19.09 3.96 -2.13
N VAL A 44 -18.09 3.14 -1.77
CA VAL A 44 -17.92 1.78 -2.32
C VAL A 44 -19.06 0.85 -1.91
N MET A 45 -19.54 0.93 -0.67
CA MET A 45 -20.66 0.11 -0.20
C MET A 45 -21.99 0.55 -0.81
N GLU A 46 -22.21 1.85 -0.99
CA GLU A 46 -23.41 2.43 -1.62
C GLU A 46 -23.43 2.14 -3.12
N ALA A 47 -22.29 2.26 -3.80
CA ALA A 47 -22.14 1.74 -5.16
C ALA A 47 -22.44 0.23 -5.17
N LYS A 48 -21.81 -0.59 -4.33
CA LYS A 48 -22.12 -2.04 -4.26
C LYS A 48 -23.61 -2.34 -3.98
N ALA A 49 -24.32 -1.49 -3.26
CA ALA A 49 -25.74 -1.66 -2.93
C ALA A 49 -26.69 -1.28 -4.09
N THR A 50 -26.31 -0.36 -4.97
CA THR A 50 -27.09 0.00 -6.18
C THR A 50 -26.86 -0.96 -7.36
N PHE A 51 -26.00 -1.97 -7.20
CA PHE A 51 -25.37 -2.76 -8.28
C PHE A 51 -26.07 -4.08 -8.68
N GLU A 52 -27.33 -4.32 -8.32
CA GLU A 52 -28.03 -5.60 -8.60
C GLU A 52 -28.31 -5.90 -10.10
N GLY A 53 -27.72 -5.17 -11.05
CA GLY A 53 -28.05 -5.25 -12.48
C GLY A 53 -27.13 -6.06 -13.41
N ARG A 54 -25.88 -6.39 -13.03
CA ARG A 54 -24.94 -7.19 -13.86
C ARG A 54 -24.13 -8.19 -13.02
N SER A 55 -23.92 -9.39 -13.55
CA SER A 55 -23.36 -10.51 -12.77
C SER A 55 -21.88 -10.28 -12.43
N PRO A 56 -21.48 -10.30 -11.16
CA PRO A 56 -20.06 -10.32 -10.76
C PRO A 56 -19.23 -11.41 -11.46
N ALA A 57 -19.88 -12.48 -11.91
CA ALA A 57 -19.24 -13.54 -12.67
C ALA A 57 -18.74 -13.08 -14.06
N GLU A 58 -19.41 -12.12 -14.71
CA GLU A 58 -18.97 -11.55 -15.99
C GLU A 58 -17.72 -10.69 -15.80
N ALA A 59 -17.73 -9.82 -14.79
CA ALA A 59 -16.57 -8.99 -14.46
C ALA A 59 -15.35 -9.85 -14.08
N ALA A 60 -15.56 -10.91 -13.30
CA ALA A 60 -14.50 -11.86 -12.96
C ALA A 60 -13.91 -12.55 -14.19
N ARG A 61 -14.77 -12.97 -15.15
CA ARG A 61 -14.33 -13.55 -16.43
C ARG A 61 -13.51 -12.55 -17.25
N THR A 62 -13.94 -11.30 -17.35
CA THR A 62 -13.20 -10.25 -18.06
C THR A 62 -11.80 -10.05 -17.48
N VAL A 63 -11.68 -10.00 -16.14
CA VAL A 63 -10.37 -9.88 -15.49
C VAL A 63 -9.52 -11.13 -15.75
N GLU A 64 -10.11 -12.32 -15.63
CA GLU A 64 -9.43 -13.58 -15.93
C GLU A 64 -8.91 -13.63 -17.37
N ASP A 65 -9.69 -13.19 -18.35
CA ASP A 65 -9.31 -13.17 -19.76
C ASP A 65 -8.14 -12.20 -20.02
N ILE A 66 -8.12 -11.06 -19.33
CA ILE A 66 -7.06 -10.05 -19.45
C ILE A 66 -5.74 -10.52 -18.83
N MET A 67 -5.80 -11.08 -17.62
CA MET A 67 -4.61 -11.55 -16.90
C MET A 67 -4.12 -12.91 -17.40
N GLY A 68 -5.02 -13.71 -17.95
CA GLY A 68 -4.84 -15.14 -18.21
C GLY A 68 -5.16 -16.00 -16.98
N SER A 69 -5.84 -17.13 -17.23
CA SER A 69 -6.34 -18.05 -16.20
C SER A 69 -5.28 -18.54 -15.20
N HIS A 70 -4.03 -18.69 -15.63
CA HIS A 70 -2.96 -19.18 -14.77
C HIS A 70 -2.63 -18.17 -13.65
N LEU A 71 -2.53 -16.88 -13.99
CA LEU A 71 -2.30 -15.81 -13.03
C LEU A 71 -3.53 -15.61 -12.16
N TRP A 72 -4.71 -15.57 -12.77
CA TRP A 72 -5.97 -15.41 -12.04
C TRP A 72 -6.13 -16.46 -10.93
N LYS A 73 -5.86 -17.74 -11.22
CA LYS A 73 -5.96 -18.81 -10.24
C LYS A 73 -4.94 -18.71 -9.09
N ALA A 74 -3.79 -18.08 -9.32
CA ALA A 74 -2.75 -17.91 -8.30
C ALA A 74 -3.01 -16.75 -7.32
N LEU A 75 -3.91 -15.83 -7.68
CA LEU A 75 -4.33 -14.73 -6.81
C LEU A 75 -5.16 -15.23 -5.62
N SER A 76 -5.03 -14.52 -4.50
CA SER A 76 -5.93 -14.73 -3.36
C SER A 76 -7.37 -14.28 -3.68
N GLU A 77 -8.36 -14.89 -3.01
CA GLU A 77 -9.77 -14.53 -3.18
C GLU A 77 -10.05 -13.05 -2.86
N GLN A 78 -9.31 -12.47 -1.91
CA GLN A 78 -9.41 -11.04 -1.60
C GLN A 78 -9.00 -10.17 -2.79
N VAL A 79 -7.87 -10.50 -3.44
CA VAL A 79 -7.40 -9.77 -4.62
C VAL A 79 -8.35 -9.95 -5.80
N LYS A 80 -8.83 -11.18 -6.05
CA LYS A 80 -9.86 -11.43 -7.07
C LYS A 80 -11.11 -10.60 -6.83
N SER A 81 -11.57 -10.49 -5.57
CA SER A 81 -12.73 -9.69 -5.21
C SER A 81 -12.53 -8.21 -5.52
N TYR A 82 -11.36 -7.64 -5.21
CA TYR A 82 -11.06 -6.23 -5.51
C TYR A 82 -11.01 -5.97 -7.02
N LEU A 83 -10.33 -6.82 -7.79
CA LEU A 83 -10.24 -6.68 -9.25
C LEU A 83 -11.62 -6.84 -9.92
N THR A 84 -12.42 -7.82 -9.47
CA THR A 84 -13.79 -8.03 -9.97
C THR A 84 -14.67 -6.82 -9.68
N THR A 85 -14.58 -6.28 -8.46
CA THR A 85 -15.33 -5.07 -8.07
C THR A 85 -14.95 -3.89 -8.95
N ALA A 86 -13.64 -3.66 -9.15
CA ALA A 86 -13.15 -2.59 -10.01
C ALA A 86 -13.68 -2.73 -11.45
N GLU A 87 -13.59 -3.93 -12.04
CA GLU A 87 -14.06 -4.17 -13.41
C GLU A 87 -15.58 -4.00 -13.55
N GLN A 88 -16.34 -4.43 -12.54
CA GLN A 88 -17.78 -4.26 -12.52
C GLN A 88 -18.16 -2.77 -12.50
N ILE A 89 -17.54 -1.97 -11.62
CA ILE A 89 -17.80 -0.51 -11.53
C ILE A 89 -17.37 0.18 -12.83
N TYR A 90 -16.20 -0.15 -13.36
CA TYR A 90 -15.70 0.39 -14.63
C TYR A 90 -16.70 0.20 -15.76
N THR A 91 -17.22 -1.03 -15.90
CA THR A 91 -18.16 -1.39 -16.96
C THR A 91 -19.48 -0.63 -16.84
N VAL A 92 -19.93 -0.34 -15.63
CA VAL A 92 -21.14 0.45 -15.38
C VAL A 92 -20.92 1.90 -15.80
N LEU A 93 -19.84 2.53 -15.35
CA LEU A 93 -19.49 3.92 -15.70
C LEU A 93 -19.37 4.12 -17.22
N LEU A 94 -18.94 3.10 -17.96
CA LEU A 94 -18.93 3.12 -19.42
C LEU A 94 -20.32 3.11 -20.05
N THR A 95 -21.31 2.48 -19.41
CA THR A 95 -22.65 2.29 -19.98
C THR A 95 -23.70 3.28 -19.52
N GLU A 96 -23.54 3.91 -18.35
CA GLU A 96 -24.51 4.88 -17.81
C GLU A 96 -24.43 6.26 -18.46
N GLY A 97 -23.42 6.50 -19.32
CA GLY A 97 -23.42 7.64 -20.23
C GLY A 97 -23.22 9.01 -19.58
N GLU A 98 -22.64 9.06 -18.37
CA GLU A 98 -22.16 10.32 -17.80
C GLU A 98 -21.18 11.00 -18.76
N GLU A 99 -21.27 12.33 -18.94
CA GLU A 99 -20.38 13.05 -19.85
C GLU A 99 -18.91 13.00 -19.39
N ARG A 100 -18.68 12.88 -18.06
CA ARG A 100 -17.34 12.86 -17.43
C ARG A 100 -17.32 12.03 -16.14
N PRO A 101 -17.41 10.70 -16.22
CA PRO A 101 -17.36 9.83 -15.03
C PRO A 101 -16.00 9.93 -14.33
N ASP A 102 -16.03 9.89 -12.99
CA ASP A 102 -14.84 9.83 -12.15
C ASP A 102 -14.47 8.39 -11.82
N TYR A 103 -13.30 7.95 -12.27
CA TYR A 103 -12.79 6.60 -12.07
C TYR A 103 -11.96 6.43 -10.79
N SER A 104 -11.89 7.44 -9.92
CA SER A 104 -11.05 7.43 -8.72
C SER A 104 -11.38 6.28 -7.77
N LEU A 105 -12.68 6.00 -7.58
CA LEU A 105 -13.16 4.88 -6.77
C LEU A 105 -12.71 3.54 -7.35
N VAL A 106 -12.75 3.41 -8.67
CA VAL A 106 -12.31 2.22 -9.40
C VAL A 106 -10.80 2.02 -9.26
N GLY A 107 -10.04 3.10 -9.43
CA GLY A 107 -8.58 3.11 -9.24
C GLY A 107 -8.15 2.76 -7.81
N MET A 108 -8.95 3.14 -6.81
CA MET A 108 -8.70 2.78 -5.41
C MET A 108 -8.84 1.27 -5.17
N GLU A 109 -9.85 0.62 -5.75
CA GLU A 109 -10.00 -0.84 -5.66
C GLU A 109 -8.81 -1.58 -6.31
N LEU A 110 -8.29 -1.06 -7.44
CA LEU A 110 -7.06 -1.58 -8.03
C LEU A 110 -5.83 -1.39 -7.12
N CYS A 111 -5.73 -0.27 -6.40
CA CYS A 111 -4.67 -0.08 -5.41
C CYS A 111 -4.76 -1.10 -4.27
N LYS A 112 -5.96 -1.34 -3.74
CA LYS A 112 -6.19 -2.32 -2.67
C LYS A 112 -5.82 -3.74 -3.13
N ALA A 113 -6.15 -4.10 -4.37
CA ALA A 113 -5.74 -5.37 -4.97
C ALA A 113 -4.21 -5.53 -4.98
N LEU A 114 -3.49 -4.52 -5.47
CA LEU A 114 -2.04 -4.53 -5.53
C LEU A 114 -1.41 -4.57 -4.12
N GLU A 115 -1.94 -3.79 -3.19
CA GLU A 115 -1.46 -3.72 -1.81
C GLU A 115 -1.63 -5.05 -1.08
N ALA A 116 -2.81 -5.68 -1.21
CA ALA A 116 -3.09 -6.98 -0.61
C ALA A 116 -2.10 -8.04 -1.14
N GLU A 117 -1.83 -8.04 -2.44
CA GLU A 117 -0.93 -9.03 -3.05
C GLU A 117 0.54 -8.81 -2.64
N ILE A 118 1.01 -7.54 -2.63
CA ILE A 118 2.35 -7.20 -2.12
C ILE A 118 2.50 -7.67 -0.68
N ASN A 119 1.51 -7.42 0.18
CA ASN A 119 1.61 -7.82 1.58
C ASN A 119 1.67 -9.34 1.74
N ARG A 120 0.83 -10.06 1.01
CA ARG A 120 0.77 -11.53 1.03
C ARG A 120 2.08 -12.18 0.58
N ILE A 121 2.74 -11.62 -0.43
CA ILE A 121 3.90 -12.26 -1.06
C ILE A 121 5.23 -11.74 -0.50
N LEU A 122 5.31 -10.46 -0.16
CA LEU A 122 6.59 -9.78 0.09
C LEU A 122 6.73 -9.22 1.51
N VAL A 123 5.66 -9.14 2.30
CA VAL A 123 5.70 -8.56 3.67
C VAL A 123 5.44 -9.62 4.72
N GLU A 124 4.35 -10.37 4.60
CA GLU A 124 4.01 -11.43 5.56
C GLU A 124 5.09 -12.53 5.60
N PRO A 125 5.60 -13.04 4.46
CA PRO A 125 6.63 -14.07 4.49
C PRO A 125 7.96 -13.56 5.05
N PHE A 126 8.28 -12.27 4.87
CA PHE A 126 9.50 -11.67 5.45
C PHE A 126 9.51 -11.75 6.99
N CYS A 127 8.35 -11.55 7.63
CA CYS A 127 8.24 -11.72 9.08
C CYS A 127 8.62 -13.13 9.55
N ARG A 128 8.36 -14.14 8.70
CA ARG A 128 8.73 -15.54 8.95
C ARG A 128 10.18 -15.82 8.59
N TYR A 129 10.70 -15.18 7.54
CA TYR A 129 12.11 -15.26 7.14
C TYR A 129 13.06 -14.81 8.25
N LEU A 130 12.70 -13.78 9.02
CA LEU A 130 13.49 -13.27 10.14
C LEU A 130 13.61 -14.21 11.36
N ASN A 131 13.20 -15.48 11.27
CA ASN A 131 13.15 -16.39 12.43
C ASN A 131 14.54 -16.55 13.08
N GLY A 132 14.68 -16.10 14.34
CA GLY A 132 15.95 -16.02 15.08
C GLY A 132 16.64 -14.64 15.04
N ASN A 133 16.54 -13.91 13.93
CA ASN A 133 17.24 -12.62 13.72
C ASN A 133 16.35 -11.38 13.91
N LYS A 134 15.06 -11.57 14.23
CA LYS A 134 14.10 -10.48 14.48
C LYS A 134 14.65 -9.41 15.43
N GLY A 135 15.28 -9.80 16.53
CA GLY A 135 15.80 -8.84 17.51
C GLY A 135 16.90 -7.94 16.96
N GLU A 136 17.77 -8.46 16.10
CA GLU A 136 18.84 -7.69 15.46
C GLU A 136 18.27 -6.75 14.40
N PHE A 137 17.37 -7.24 13.55
CA PHE A 137 16.67 -6.42 12.56
C PHE A 137 15.98 -5.20 13.20
N LEU A 138 15.26 -5.42 14.30
CA LEU A 138 14.58 -4.34 15.04
C LEU A 138 15.57 -3.34 15.63
N LYS A 139 16.70 -3.80 16.22
CA LYS A 139 17.73 -2.91 16.76
C LYS A 139 18.35 -2.02 15.68
N ILE A 140 18.68 -2.59 14.52
CA ILE A 140 19.26 -1.84 13.40
C ILE A 140 18.29 -0.77 12.88
N ASN A 141 16.99 -1.07 12.88
CA ASN A 141 15.96 -0.14 12.41
C ASN A 141 15.49 0.87 13.47
N GLN A 142 15.88 0.72 14.74
CA GLN A 142 15.45 1.59 15.82
C GLN A 142 16.21 2.91 15.80
N THR A 143 15.47 4.02 15.80
CA THR A 143 16.01 5.39 15.79
C THR A 143 15.89 6.10 17.13
N GLY A 144 15.12 5.52 18.05
CA GLY A 144 14.92 6.05 19.39
C GLY A 144 13.72 5.41 20.07
N GLU A 145 13.18 6.10 21.06
CA GLU A 145 11.96 5.69 21.78
C GLU A 145 11.09 6.92 22.04
N ASN A 146 9.78 6.77 21.86
CA ASN A 146 8.80 7.79 22.18
C ASN A 146 7.67 7.19 23.02
N ARG A 147 7.38 7.78 24.18
CA ARG A 147 6.39 7.28 25.16
C ARG A 147 6.56 5.79 25.51
N GLY A 148 7.80 5.33 25.61
CA GLY A 148 8.13 3.93 25.94
C GLY A 148 7.91 2.92 24.81
N ARG A 149 7.68 3.39 23.57
CA ARG A 149 7.65 2.53 22.37
C ARG A 149 8.85 2.83 21.47
N PRO A 150 9.44 1.82 20.79
CA PRO A 150 10.49 2.05 19.82
C PRO A 150 10.02 2.98 18.69
N SER A 151 10.86 3.92 18.30
CA SER A 151 10.72 4.63 17.04
C SER A 151 11.53 3.89 15.98
N TYR A 152 10.90 3.58 14.86
CA TYR A 152 11.54 2.90 13.76
C TYR A 152 11.72 3.82 12.56
N PHE A 153 12.84 3.62 11.88
CA PHE A 153 13.13 4.29 10.63
C PHE A 153 12.28 3.80 9.45
N THR A 154 11.79 2.56 9.52
CA THR A 154 11.01 1.93 8.45
C THR A 154 9.70 1.37 9.00
N TYR A 155 8.63 1.48 8.21
CA TYR A 155 7.34 0.85 8.54
C TYR A 155 7.44 -0.68 8.56
N LEU A 156 8.41 -1.27 7.86
CA LEU A 156 8.65 -2.71 7.88
C LEU A 156 9.02 -3.21 9.28
N ALA A 157 9.82 -2.45 10.03
CA ALA A 157 10.14 -2.78 11.41
C ALA A 157 8.92 -2.69 12.35
N MET A 158 7.99 -1.76 12.09
CA MET A 158 6.72 -1.71 12.82
C MET A 158 5.87 -2.97 12.55
N VAL A 159 5.79 -3.43 11.29
CA VAL A 159 5.09 -4.68 10.93
C VAL A 159 5.71 -5.90 11.62
N VAL A 160 7.04 -5.93 11.73
CA VAL A 160 7.78 -7.01 12.40
C VAL A 160 7.57 -6.96 13.92
N ASP A 161 7.57 -5.77 14.53
CA ASP A 161 7.41 -5.58 15.98
C ASP A 161 5.95 -5.59 16.44
N ARG A 162 5.29 -6.74 16.26
CA ARG A 162 3.92 -6.98 16.71
C ARG A 162 3.71 -6.82 18.23
N LYS A 163 4.78 -6.74 19.03
CA LYS A 163 4.66 -6.52 20.48
C LYS A 163 4.35 -5.06 20.78
N ASN A 164 5.06 -4.13 20.15
CA ASN A 164 4.85 -2.69 20.36
C ASN A 164 3.83 -2.09 19.37
N PHE A 165 3.62 -2.73 18.21
CA PHE A 165 2.75 -2.29 17.13
C PHE A 165 1.79 -3.40 16.66
N PRO A 166 0.89 -3.93 17.52
CA PRO A 166 0.00 -5.04 17.17
C PRO A 166 -0.97 -4.73 16.03
N GLU A 167 -1.36 -3.47 15.85
CA GLU A 167 -2.30 -3.02 14.81
C GLU A 167 -1.64 -2.85 13.43
N VAL A 168 -0.30 -2.79 13.36
CA VAL A 168 0.42 -2.59 12.11
C VAL A 168 0.80 -3.95 11.55
N THR A 169 -0.06 -4.52 10.71
CA THR A 169 0.10 -5.87 10.16
C THR A 169 0.44 -5.90 8.68
N SER A 170 0.27 -4.76 8.00
CA SER A 170 0.49 -4.60 6.56
C SER A 170 1.12 -3.24 6.25
N LEU A 171 1.62 -3.12 5.02
CA LEU A 171 2.13 -1.89 4.45
C LEU A 171 1.18 -1.35 3.39
N THR A 172 0.99 -0.03 3.40
CA THR A 172 0.37 0.66 2.27
C THR A 172 1.28 0.66 1.05
N LEU A 173 0.74 0.85 -0.16
CA LEU A 173 1.55 0.99 -1.38
C LEU A 173 2.64 2.06 -1.26
N GLY A 174 2.33 3.20 -0.63
CA GLY A 174 3.29 4.29 -0.44
C GLY A 174 4.44 3.90 0.50
N GLN A 175 4.12 3.20 1.60
CA GLN A 175 5.13 2.69 2.54
C GLN A 175 6.00 1.61 1.88
N TYR A 176 5.39 0.70 1.13
CA TYR A 176 6.11 -0.34 0.40
C TYR A 176 7.03 0.25 -0.67
N HIS A 177 6.56 1.21 -1.48
CA HIS A 177 7.40 1.93 -2.44
C HIS A 177 8.61 2.59 -1.77
N PHE A 178 8.40 3.25 -0.63
CA PHE A 178 9.49 3.85 0.13
C PHE A 178 10.52 2.82 0.58
N ILE A 179 10.08 1.68 1.14
CA ILE A 179 10.97 0.60 1.59
C ILE A 179 11.72 -0.02 0.40
N LEU A 180 11.02 -0.36 -0.67
CA LEU A 180 11.62 -1.01 -1.84
C LEU A 180 12.68 -0.11 -2.49
N LYS A 181 12.39 1.18 -2.65
CA LYS A 181 13.36 2.14 -3.21
C LYS A 181 14.68 2.10 -2.46
N ARG A 182 14.62 2.19 -1.13
CA ARG A 182 15.78 2.24 -0.24
C ARG A 182 16.52 0.90 -0.16
N THR A 183 15.78 -0.20 -0.27
CA THR A 183 16.34 -1.55 -0.38
C THR A 183 17.19 -1.66 -1.65
N LEU A 184 16.64 -1.22 -2.79
CA LEU A 184 17.35 -1.25 -4.08
C LEU A 184 18.51 -0.24 -4.16
N GLU A 185 18.47 0.83 -3.36
CA GLU A 185 19.59 1.76 -3.17
C GLU A 185 20.70 1.19 -2.25
N GLY A 186 20.51 -0.01 -1.69
CA GLY A 186 21.52 -0.72 -0.91
C GLY A 186 21.62 -0.26 0.55
N GLU A 187 20.54 0.26 1.13
CA GLU A 187 20.58 0.77 2.49
C GLU A 187 20.78 -0.33 3.53
N TYR A 188 21.78 -0.14 4.39
CA TYR A 188 22.21 -1.15 5.36
C TYR A 188 21.08 -1.64 6.28
N ALA A 189 20.19 -0.75 6.72
CA ALA A 189 19.08 -1.10 7.60
C ALA A 189 18.05 -2.05 6.94
N LEU A 190 18.06 -2.15 5.62
CA LEU A 190 17.18 -2.99 4.82
C LEU A 190 17.92 -4.18 4.18
N LYS A 191 19.17 -4.44 4.57
CA LYS A 191 19.97 -5.54 4.02
C LYS A 191 19.28 -6.90 4.16
N GLU A 192 18.71 -7.20 5.32
CA GLU A 192 17.96 -8.46 5.53
C GLU A 192 16.74 -8.55 4.62
N TYR A 193 16.08 -7.42 4.34
CA TYR A 193 14.96 -7.39 3.41
C TYR A 193 15.43 -7.59 1.96
N SER A 194 16.58 -7.02 1.58
CA SER A 194 17.21 -7.27 0.28
C SER A 194 17.52 -8.75 0.09
N ASN A 195 18.16 -9.40 1.07
CA ASN A 195 18.48 -10.82 1.02
C ASN A 195 17.21 -11.67 0.83
N PHE A 196 16.14 -11.35 1.57
CA PHE A 196 14.85 -12.01 1.42
C PHE A 196 14.27 -11.85 0.01
N LEU A 197 14.31 -10.64 -0.57
CA LEU A 197 13.82 -10.41 -1.93
C LEU A 197 14.64 -11.20 -2.97
N ASP A 198 15.95 -11.28 -2.80
CA ASP A 198 16.84 -12.07 -3.67
C ASP A 198 16.50 -13.57 -3.61
N GLU A 199 16.21 -14.11 -2.41
CA GLU A 199 15.77 -15.50 -2.26
C GLU A 199 14.41 -15.75 -2.94
N VAL A 200 13.45 -14.84 -2.74
CA VAL A 200 12.13 -14.94 -3.40
C VAL A 200 12.27 -14.93 -4.92
N CYS A 201 13.07 -14.01 -5.47
CA CYS A 201 13.28 -13.90 -6.92
C CYS A 201 14.07 -15.11 -7.49
N SER A 202 14.96 -15.70 -6.69
CA SER A 202 15.73 -16.88 -7.09
C SER A 202 14.88 -18.16 -7.10
N ALA A 203 14.05 -18.33 -6.07
CA ALA A 203 13.22 -19.52 -5.87
C ALA A 203 11.94 -19.57 -6.73
N SER A 204 11.58 -18.46 -7.36
CA SER A 204 10.32 -18.33 -8.11
C SER A 204 10.51 -17.54 -9.42
N ASN A 205 9.40 -17.29 -10.12
CA ASN A 205 9.36 -16.37 -11.27
C ASN A 205 9.03 -14.92 -10.86
N VAL A 206 9.04 -14.62 -9.56
CA VAL A 206 8.86 -13.26 -9.05
C VAL A 206 10.03 -12.39 -9.52
N THR A 207 9.72 -11.20 -10.03
CA THR A 207 10.70 -10.24 -10.54
C THR A 207 10.51 -8.89 -9.85
N ILE A 208 11.29 -8.64 -8.80
CA ILE A 208 11.32 -7.38 -8.07
C ILE A 208 12.63 -6.65 -8.37
N GLY A 209 12.54 -5.45 -8.95
CA GLY A 209 13.72 -4.65 -9.31
C GLY A 209 13.34 -3.27 -9.82
N SER A 210 14.27 -2.58 -10.48
CA SER A 210 14.08 -1.18 -10.90
C SER A 210 12.88 -0.95 -11.84
N SER A 211 12.56 -1.92 -12.71
CA SER A 211 11.36 -1.85 -13.57
C SER A 211 10.07 -1.91 -12.74
N PHE A 212 10.01 -2.87 -11.80
CA PHE A 212 8.89 -2.99 -10.86
C PHE A 212 8.74 -1.72 -10.02
N LEU A 213 9.84 -1.20 -9.46
CA LEU A 213 9.84 0.02 -8.66
C LEU A 213 9.28 1.22 -9.44
N LYS A 214 9.68 1.42 -10.71
CA LYS A 214 9.18 2.53 -11.54
C LYS A 214 7.67 2.46 -11.79
N LYS A 215 7.14 1.26 -12.04
CA LYS A 215 5.70 1.03 -12.23
C LYS A 215 4.95 1.29 -10.92
N LEU A 216 5.47 0.78 -9.80
CA LEU A 216 4.93 1.03 -8.46
C LEU A 216 4.98 2.52 -8.09
N GLU A 217 6.07 3.22 -8.42
CA GLU A 217 6.21 4.67 -8.22
C GLU A 217 5.14 5.44 -8.98
N THR A 218 4.87 5.03 -10.23
CA THR A 218 3.80 5.63 -11.03
C THR A 218 2.43 5.40 -10.37
N VAL A 219 2.12 4.17 -9.98
CA VAL A 219 0.85 3.84 -9.30
C VAL A 219 0.69 4.63 -7.98
N THR A 220 1.74 4.71 -7.17
CA THR A 220 1.70 5.35 -5.86
C THR A 220 1.65 6.87 -5.94
N LYS A 221 2.58 7.49 -6.68
CA LYS A 221 2.72 8.95 -6.73
C LYS A 221 1.73 9.62 -7.67
N LYS A 222 1.50 9.03 -8.85
CA LYS A 222 0.65 9.66 -9.88
C LYS A 222 -0.83 9.36 -9.66
N TYR A 223 -1.18 8.15 -9.23
CA TYR A 223 -2.57 7.74 -9.14
C TYR A 223 -3.08 7.70 -7.70
N ARG A 224 -2.52 6.85 -6.83
CA ARG A 224 -3.01 6.68 -5.46
C ARG A 224 -3.02 7.99 -4.67
N ASN A 225 -1.96 8.79 -4.73
CA ASN A 225 -1.90 10.06 -4.02
C ASN A 225 -2.87 11.09 -4.59
N THR A 226 -3.01 11.14 -5.91
CA THR A 226 -3.96 12.02 -6.60
C THR A 226 -5.40 11.71 -6.20
N ILE A 227 -5.77 10.43 -6.13
CA ILE A 227 -7.08 9.98 -5.64
C ILE A 227 -7.26 10.37 -4.16
N ALA A 228 -6.25 10.12 -3.32
CA ALA A 228 -6.30 10.46 -1.89
C ALA A 228 -6.45 11.97 -1.62
N HIS A 229 -5.95 12.81 -2.54
CA HIS A 229 -6.12 14.27 -2.49
C HIS A 229 -7.33 14.78 -3.29
N GLN A 230 -8.31 13.91 -3.56
CA GLN A 230 -9.63 14.22 -4.14
C GLN A 230 -9.61 14.78 -5.58
N SER A 231 -8.58 14.48 -6.36
CA SER A 231 -8.60 14.79 -7.79
C SER A 231 -9.31 13.68 -8.56
N ALA A 232 -10.29 14.05 -9.38
CA ALA A 232 -11.00 13.13 -10.25
C ALA A 232 -10.03 12.44 -11.22
N MET A 233 -10.25 11.15 -11.46
CA MET A 233 -9.48 10.33 -12.39
C MET A 233 -10.27 10.15 -13.67
N ASN A 234 -9.66 10.44 -14.81
CA ASN A 234 -10.29 10.20 -16.10
C ASN A 234 -10.06 8.76 -16.60
N ARG A 235 -10.74 8.40 -17.69
CA ARG A 235 -10.66 7.06 -18.28
C ARG A 235 -9.26 6.67 -18.74
N GLU A 236 -8.51 7.58 -19.37
CA GLU A 236 -7.17 7.28 -19.88
C GLU A 236 -6.20 6.98 -18.73
N GLU A 237 -6.33 7.73 -17.63
CA GLU A 237 -5.58 7.50 -16.40
C GLU A 237 -5.91 6.16 -15.78
N PHE A 238 -7.19 5.81 -15.69
CA PHE A 238 -7.63 4.51 -15.22
C PHE A 238 -7.13 3.37 -16.10
N ASP A 239 -7.28 3.47 -17.43
CA ASP A 239 -6.86 2.43 -18.37
C ASP A 239 -5.33 2.23 -18.32
N HIS A 240 -4.55 3.30 -18.15
CA HIS A 240 -3.11 3.20 -17.94
C HIS A 240 -2.78 2.50 -16.60
N MET A 241 -3.46 2.87 -15.51
CA MET A 241 -3.29 2.23 -14.21
C MET A 241 -3.65 0.75 -14.25
N ARG A 242 -4.75 0.39 -14.91
CA ARG A 242 -5.21 -0.98 -15.15
C ARG A 242 -4.14 -1.81 -15.87
N LYS A 243 -3.53 -1.25 -16.93
CA LYS A 243 -2.41 -1.88 -17.65
C LYS A 243 -1.18 -2.09 -16.75
N LEU A 244 -0.84 -1.11 -15.91
CA LEU A 244 0.30 -1.23 -14.99
C LEU A 244 0.08 -2.29 -13.90
N ILE A 245 -1.16 -2.42 -13.40
CA ILE A 245 -1.46 -3.31 -12.28
C ILE A 245 -1.67 -4.75 -12.73
N PHE A 246 -2.48 -5.00 -13.78
CA PHE A 246 -2.80 -6.36 -14.20
C PHE A 246 -2.97 -6.58 -15.71
N GLY A 247 -3.22 -5.55 -16.51
CA GLY A 247 -3.57 -5.70 -17.93
C GLY A 247 -2.41 -5.69 -18.93
N GLY A 248 -1.18 -5.47 -18.50
CA GLY A 248 0.02 -5.50 -19.34
C GLY A 248 0.83 -6.79 -19.15
N GLU A 249 1.61 -7.18 -20.16
CA GLU A 249 2.48 -8.38 -20.08
C GLU A 249 3.41 -8.33 -18.86
N GLU A 250 4.03 -7.17 -18.64
CA GLU A 250 4.88 -6.91 -17.48
C GLU A 250 4.15 -6.18 -16.33
N ALA A 251 2.86 -6.45 -16.13
CA ALA A 251 2.10 -5.84 -15.05
C ALA A 251 2.68 -6.18 -13.66
N LEU A 252 2.38 -5.34 -12.67
CA LEU A 252 2.88 -5.49 -11.30
C LEU A 252 2.42 -6.81 -10.67
N LEU A 253 1.15 -7.20 -10.84
CA LEU A 253 0.66 -8.48 -10.32
C LEU A 253 1.35 -9.66 -11.00
N ASN A 254 1.57 -9.60 -12.32
CA ASN A 254 2.27 -10.66 -13.06
C ASN A 254 3.70 -10.86 -12.53
N SER A 255 4.37 -9.76 -12.19
CA SER A 255 5.73 -9.77 -11.65
C SER A 255 5.84 -10.42 -10.26
N MET A 256 4.72 -10.65 -9.56
CA MET A 256 4.71 -11.22 -8.21
C MET A 256 4.13 -12.64 -8.14
N ILE A 257 3.59 -13.18 -9.23
CA ILE A 257 2.99 -14.51 -9.20
C ILE A 257 4.06 -15.57 -9.40
N SER A 258 4.29 -16.37 -8.35
CA SER A 258 5.18 -17.52 -8.38
C SER A 258 4.56 -18.66 -9.19
N THR A 259 5.13 -18.94 -10.36
CA THR A 259 5.11 -20.29 -10.92
C THR A 259 6.43 -20.94 -10.56
N HIS A 260 6.42 -22.15 -9.99
CA HIS A 260 7.66 -22.87 -9.72
C HIS A 260 8.44 -23.01 -11.02
N LYS A 261 9.72 -22.62 -11.02
CA LYS A 261 10.62 -22.98 -12.10
C LYS A 261 10.67 -24.50 -12.13
N SER A 262 10.07 -25.08 -13.17
CA SER A 262 10.21 -26.51 -13.42
C SER A 262 11.70 -26.76 -13.62
N SER A 263 12.30 -27.45 -12.66
CA SER A 263 13.71 -27.87 -12.72
C SER A 263 13.89 -28.93 -13.79
#